data_AF-E8R1P5-F1
#
_entry.id   AF-E8R1P5-F1
#
_cell.length_a   1.000
_cell.length_b   1.000
_cell.length_c   1.000
_cell.angle_alpha   90.00
_cell.angle_beta   90.00
_cell.angle_gamma   90.00
#
_symmetry.space_group_name_H-M   'P 1'
#
loop_
_entity.id
_entity.type
_entity.pdbx_description
1 polymer ?
#
loop_
_entity_poly.entity_id
_entity_poly.type
_entity_poly.pdbx_seq_one_letter_code
_entity_poly.pdbx_strand_id
1 'polypeptide(L)'
;MLLTRPLVTFSPSPFAPRADSIMAKKAVSKADAKSKTNPDPLASPAATPKTPLPSGRVGWFDPDTQSPLIDTYARRLESFTRIMSDGVVEAREVEEQEARLIALMREIEPLLSDELHDKVTRLLCELTAYDLIQIAHLMQTQRARTQFAAEPFTRSDSNQAAAK
;
A
#
# COMPACT_ATOMS: atom_id res chain seq x y z
N MET A 1 13.15 -36.04 -35.93
CA MET A 1 12.40 -36.28 -34.66
C MET A 1 11.57 -35.04 -34.38
N LEU A 2 10.27 -35.10 -34.64
CA LEU A 2 9.32 -34.01 -34.42
C LEU A 2 8.68 -34.23 -33.04
N LEU A 3 9.00 -33.37 -32.06
CA LEU A 3 8.32 -33.39 -30.77
C LEU A 3 7.19 -32.35 -30.77
N THR A 4 5.98 -32.85 -30.92
CA THR A 4 4.70 -32.18 -30.73
C THR A 4 4.55 -31.78 -29.26
N ARG A 5 4.36 -30.48 -28.98
CA ARG A 5 4.01 -29.99 -27.64
C ARG A 5 2.48 -30.00 -27.47
N PRO A 6 1.94 -30.45 -26.34
CA PRO A 6 0.49 -30.47 -26.12
C PRO A 6 -0.06 -29.06 -25.82
N LEU A 7 -1.27 -28.81 -26.34
CA LEU A 7 -2.11 -27.66 -25.99
C LEU A 7 -2.50 -27.72 -24.50
N VAL A 8 -2.19 -26.66 -23.77
CA VAL A 8 -2.73 -26.43 -22.42
C VAL A 8 -4.16 -25.92 -22.59
N THR A 9 -5.12 -26.68 -22.06
CA THR A 9 -6.52 -26.31 -22.03
C THR A 9 -6.76 -25.34 -20.86
N PHE A 10 -7.29 -24.17 -21.18
CA PHE A 10 -7.65 -23.14 -20.20
C PHE A 10 -9.01 -23.51 -19.57
N SER A 11 -9.02 -23.70 -18.25
CA SER A 11 -10.22 -23.99 -17.47
C SER A 11 -10.90 -22.67 -17.06
N PRO A 12 -12.20 -22.46 -17.33
CA PRO A 12 -12.90 -21.24 -16.92
C PRO A 12 -13.25 -21.27 -15.42
N SER A 13 -12.89 -20.19 -14.73
CA SER A 13 -13.14 -19.94 -13.30
C SER A 13 -14.63 -19.71 -12.98
N PRO A 14 -15.15 -20.14 -11.80
CA PRO A 14 -16.59 -20.21 -11.50
C PRO A 14 -17.24 -18.94 -10.91
N PHE A 15 -16.64 -17.76 -11.06
CA PHE A 15 -17.17 -16.54 -10.42
C PHE A 15 -17.89 -15.61 -11.40
N ALA A 16 -19.18 -15.87 -11.60
CA ALA A 16 -20.13 -14.89 -12.11
C ALA A 16 -20.97 -14.33 -10.94
N PRO A 17 -21.02 -13.00 -10.71
CA PRO A 17 -21.96 -12.42 -9.77
C PRO A 17 -23.36 -12.30 -10.40
N ARG A 18 -24.38 -12.78 -9.66
CA ARG A 18 -25.81 -12.58 -9.94
C ARG A 18 -26.21 -11.13 -9.65
N ALA A 19 -26.99 -10.55 -10.57
CA ALA A 19 -27.72 -9.30 -10.40
C ALA A 19 -29.13 -9.59 -9.86
N ASP A 20 -29.55 -8.84 -8.84
CA ASP A 20 -30.93 -8.49 -8.45
C ASP A 20 -30.79 -7.49 -7.26
N SER A 21 -31.02 -6.18 -7.36
CA SER A 21 -32.23 -5.38 -7.60
C SER A 21 -33.11 -5.13 -6.35
N ILE A 22 -33.56 -3.86 -6.23
CA ILE A 22 -34.85 -3.35 -5.65
C ILE A 22 -34.87 -2.66 -4.24
N MET A 23 -34.93 -1.31 -4.31
CA MET A 23 -35.79 -0.30 -3.63
C MET A 23 -35.67 0.18 -2.15
N ALA A 24 -35.41 1.50 -2.07
CA ALA A 24 -36.20 2.58 -1.42
C ALA A 24 -36.47 2.59 0.11
N LYS A 25 -36.14 3.72 0.76
CA LYS A 25 -37.11 4.74 1.24
C LYS A 25 -36.44 5.91 1.97
N LYS A 26 -37.06 7.07 1.80
CA LYS A 26 -36.76 8.42 2.31
C LYS A 26 -37.42 8.64 3.67
N ALA A 27 -36.76 9.32 4.60
CA ALA A 27 -37.42 10.08 5.66
C ALA A 27 -36.51 11.23 6.15
N VAL A 28 -37.09 12.42 6.15
CA VAL A 28 -36.55 13.70 6.66
C VAL A 28 -36.84 13.79 8.16
N SER A 29 -35.96 14.42 8.94
CA SER A 29 -36.39 15.26 10.08
C SER A 29 -35.34 16.30 10.44
N LYS A 30 -35.83 17.52 10.58
CA LYS A 30 -35.14 18.78 10.84
C LYS A 30 -35.49 19.16 12.28
N ALA A 31 -34.50 19.46 13.11
CA ALA A 31 -34.72 20.06 14.43
C ALA A 31 -33.61 21.08 14.71
N ASP A 32 -34.03 22.34 14.80
CA ASP A 32 -33.26 23.50 15.22
C ASP A 32 -33.00 23.46 16.75
N ALA A 33 -31.78 23.78 17.17
CA ALA A 33 -31.53 24.28 18.52
C ALA A 33 -30.28 25.19 18.53
N LYS A 34 -30.53 26.46 18.84
CA LYS A 34 -29.57 27.56 18.96
C LYS A 34 -29.11 27.66 20.41
N SER A 35 -27.80 27.66 20.68
CA SER A 35 -27.25 28.19 21.92
C SER A 35 -25.90 28.89 21.67
N LYS A 36 -25.74 30.06 22.28
CA LYS A 36 -24.61 31.00 22.17
C LYS A 36 -23.64 30.75 23.33
N THR A 37 -22.32 30.91 23.13
CA THR A 37 -21.39 31.89 23.77
C THR A 37 -19.91 31.44 23.67
N ASN A 38 -19.04 32.38 23.28
CA ASN A 38 -17.57 32.37 23.09
C ASN A 38 -16.82 32.73 24.41
N PRO A 39 -15.46 32.87 24.51
CA PRO A 39 -14.33 32.29 23.74
C PRO A 39 -13.09 31.83 24.60
N ASP A 40 -12.09 31.23 23.91
CA ASP A 40 -10.61 31.25 24.13
C ASP A 40 -9.92 30.47 25.30
N PRO A 41 -8.59 30.19 25.24
CA PRO A 41 -7.85 29.51 24.16
C PRO A 41 -6.79 28.51 24.74
N LEU A 42 -6.72 27.28 24.23
CA LEU A 42 -5.52 26.45 24.38
C LEU A 42 -5.15 25.88 23.03
N ALA A 43 -4.28 26.62 22.36
CA ALA A 43 -3.62 26.26 21.13
C ALA A 43 -2.84 24.94 21.30
N SER A 44 -3.32 23.90 20.63
CA SER A 44 -2.48 22.76 20.25
C SER A 44 -1.96 23.02 18.83
N PRO A 45 -0.65 22.87 18.57
CA PRO A 45 -0.05 23.33 17.33
C PRO A 45 -0.42 22.43 16.16
N ALA A 46 -0.86 23.08 15.09
CA ALA A 46 -0.70 22.72 13.69
C ALA A 46 -1.00 21.26 13.32
N ALA A 47 -2.28 21.05 12.96
CA ALA A 47 -2.62 20.10 11.91
C ALA A 47 -1.69 20.36 10.71
N THR A 48 -0.87 19.37 10.36
CA THR A 48 -0.12 19.37 9.11
C THR A 48 -1.10 19.58 7.96
N PRO A 49 -0.77 20.43 6.98
CA PRO A 49 -1.67 20.70 5.86
C PRO A 49 -1.90 19.40 5.10
N LYS A 50 -3.17 18.96 5.08
CA LYS A 50 -3.69 17.94 4.16
C LYS A 50 -3.46 18.47 2.74
N THR A 51 -2.26 18.27 2.22
CA THR A 51 -1.92 18.71 0.87
C THR A 51 -2.57 17.72 -0.08
N PRO A 52 -3.62 18.12 -0.81
CA PRO A 52 -4.23 17.26 -1.82
C PRO A 52 -3.17 16.95 -2.88
N LEU A 53 -3.27 15.79 -3.53
CA LEU A 53 -2.44 15.48 -4.70
C LEU A 53 -2.50 16.67 -5.68
N PRO A 54 -1.35 17.13 -6.23
CA PRO A 54 -1.28 18.35 -7.03
C PRO A 54 -2.25 18.28 -8.21
N SER A 55 -3.04 19.34 -8.40
CA SER A 55 -4.12 19.46 -9.38
C SER A 55 -3.67 19.70 -10.84
N GLY A 56 -2.41 19.33 -11.16
CA GLY A 56 -1.83 19.32 -12.50
C GLY A 56 -1.30 17.92 -12.83
N ARG A 57 -0.85 17.68 -14.08
CA ARG A 57 -0.24 16.38 -14.42
C ARG A 57 0.96 16.14 -13.50
N VAL A 58 0.81 15.19 -12.60
CA VAL A 58 1.83 14.86 -11.62
C VAL A 58 2.99 14.14 -12.32
N GLY A 59 4.21 14.64 -12.15
CA GLY A 59 5.42 14.00 -12.69
C GLY A 59 5.69 12.67 -12.00
N TRP A 60 6.08 11.65 -12.76
CA TRP A 60 6.32 10.29 -12.23
C TRP A 60 7.71 10.14 -11.60
N PHE A 61 8.60 11.11 -11.82
CA PHE A 61 9.96 11.14 -11.32
C PHE A 61 10.30 12.53 -10.76
N ASP A 62 11.24 12.54 -9.82
CA ASP A 62 11.86 13.76 -9.30
C ASP A 62 12.90 14.27 -10.33
N PRO A 63 12.82 15.53 -10.77
CA PRO A 63 13.77 16.06 -11.75
C PRO A 63 15.22 16.09 -11.24
N ASP A 64 15.43 16.26 -9.94
CA ASP A 64 16.75 16.44 -9.35
C ASP A 64 17.40 15.09 -9.04
N THR A 65 16.63 14.15 -8.48
CA THR A 65 17.15 12.85 -8.05
C THR A 65 16.93 11.73 -9.06
N GLN A 66 16.14 11.97 -10.12
CA GLN A 66 15.73 10.97 -11.12
C GLN A 66 15.09 9.72 -10.50
N SER A 67 14.58 9.84 -9.28
CA SER A 67 13.96 8.74 -8.54
C SER A 67 12.46 8.70 -8.81
N PRO A 68 11.84 7.50 -8.88
CA PRO A 68 10.39 7.38 -9.00
C PRO A 68 9.69 8.05 -7.81
N LEU A 69 8.60 8.78 -8.07
CA LEU A 69 7.78 9.44 -7.03
C LEU A 69 6.48 8.67 -6.70
N ILE A 70 6.27 7.52 -7.36
CA ILE A 70 5.03 6.75 -7.25
C ILE A 70 4.80 6.26 -5.81
N ASP A 71 5.85 5.86 -5.10
CA ASP A 71 5.79 5.46 -3.69
C ASP A 71 5.36 6.64 -2.80
N THR A 72 5.85 7.84 -3.10
CA THR A 72 5.50 9.07 -2.38
C THR A 72 4.04 9.42 -2.58
N TYR A 73 3.50 9.22 -3.79
CA TYR A 73 2.07 9.40 -4.04
C TYR A 73 1.23 8.33 -3.37
N ALA A 74 1.68 7.07 -3.37
CA ALA A 74 1.00 5.98 -2.67
C ALA A 74 0.86 6.26 -1.17
N ARG A 75 1.91 6.79 -0.52
CA ARG A 75 1.89 7.18 0.90
C ARG A 75 0.92 8.32 1.21
N ARG A 76 0.55 9.13 0.22
CA ARG A 76 -0.42 10.23 0.35
C ARG A 76 -1.86 9.80 0.08
N LEU A 77 -2.08 8.56 -0.39
CA LEU A 77 -3.44 8.05 -0.55
C LEU A 77 -4.14 8.01 0.82
N GLU A 78 -5.39 8.46 0.85
CA GLU A 78 -6.19 8.42 2.07
C GLU A 78 -6.38 6.99 2.57
N SER A 79 -6.59 6.04 1.64
CA SER A 79 -6.68 4.61 1.98
C SER A 79 -5.41 4.10 2.67
N PHE A 80 -4.24 4.47 2.16
CA PHE A 80 -2.96 4.10 2.75
C PHE A 80 -2.79 4.71 4.15
N THR A 81 -3.05 6.01 4.29
CA THR A 81 -2.91 6.71 5.57
C THR A 81 -3.84 6.11 6.63
N ARG A 82 -5.07 5.76 6.23
CA ARG A 82 -6.06 5.11 7.12
C ARG A 82 -5.59 3.74 7.59
N ILE A 83 -5.21 2.86 6.67
CA ILE A 83 -4.76 1.49 6.96
C ILE A 83 -3.51 1.50 7.85
N MET A 84 -2.60 2.45 7.66
CA MET A 84 -1.37 2.52 8.44
C MET A 84 -1.53 3.21 9.80
N SER A 85 -2.71 3.75 10.13
CA SER A 85 -2.88 4.65 11.28
C SER A 85 -2.85 3.96 12.66
N ASP A 86 -3.25 2.70 12.74
CA ASP A 86 -3.23 1.88 13.96
C ASP A 86 -2.03 0.91 14.01
N GLY A 87 -1.24 0.85 12.92
CA GLY A 87 -0.07 0.00 12.78
C GLY A 87 -0.39 -1.48 12.55
N VAL A 88 -1.65 -1.85 12.30
CA VAL A 88 -2.06 -3.24 12.07
C VAL A 88 -2.80 -3.33 10.74
N VAL A 89 -2.18 -3.98 9.76
CA VAL A 89 -2.84 -4.22 8.45
C VAL A 89 -3.69 -5.48 8.54
N GLU A 90 -5.00 -5.34 8.43
CA GLU A 90 -5.94 -6.45 8.46
C GLU A 90 -6.15 -7.08 7.07
N ALA A 91 -6.53 -8.37 7.02
CA ALA A 91 -6.77 -9.08 5.76
C ALA A 91 -7.83 -8.39 4.87
N ARG A 92 -8.94 -7.92 5.48
CA ARG A 92 -9.99 -7.19 4.76
C ARG A 92 -9.48 -5.91 4.09
N GLU A 93 -8.49 -5.23 4.69
CA GLU A 93 -7.96 -3.99 4.15
C GLU A 93 -7.10 -4.23 2.91
N VAL A 94 -6.42 -5.38 2.87
CA VAL A 94 -5.69 -5.87 1.69
C VAL A 94 -6.68 -6.21 0.58
N GLU A 95 -7.75 -6.95 0.89
CA GLU A 95 -8.82 -7.28 -0.08
C GLU A 95 -9.49 -6.02 -0.65
N GLU A 96 -9.77 -5.03 0.19
CA GLU A 96 -10.32 -3.75 -0.25
C GLU A 96 -9.36 -2.98 -1.16
N GLN A 97 -8.05 -3.02 -0.88
CA GLN A 97 -7.04 -2.38 -1.72
C GLN A 97 -6.90 -3.08 -3.07
N GLU A 98 -6.95 -4.41 -3.09
CA GLU A 98 -6.98 -5.21 -4.32
C GLU A 98 -8.22 -4.89 -5.15
N ALA A 99 -9.41 -4.83 -4.52
CA ALA A 99 -10.65 -4.49 -5.22
C ALA A 99 -10.58 -3.11 -5.89
N ARG A 100 -10.01 -2.11 -5.21
CA ARG A 100 -9.77 -0.77 -5.78
C ARG A 100 -8.79 -0.82 -6.96
N LEU A 101 -7.70 -1.59 -6.84
CA LEU A 101 -6.72 -1.75 -7.90
C LEU A 101 -7.35 -2.38 -9.16
N ILE A 102 -8.10 -3.47 -8.99
CA ILE A 102 -8.78 -4.16 -10.10
C ILE A 102 -9.79 -3.23 -10.79
N ALA A 103 -10.56 -2.46 -10.02
CA ALA A 103 -11.51 -1.51 -10.58
C ALA A 103 -10.81 -0.46 -11.48
N LEU A 104 -9.69 0.11 -11.01
CA LEU A 104 -8.90 1.08 -11.78
C LEU A 104 -8.28 0.45 -13.03
N MET A 105 -7.74 -0.77 -12.93
CA MET A 105 -7.17 -1.47 -14.09
C MET A 105 -8.22 -1.70 -15.18
N ARG A 106 -9.42 -2.17 -14.79
CA ARG A 106 -10.54 -2.38 -15.74
C ARG A 106 -11.04 -1.10 -16.39
N GLU A 107 -11.00 0.02 -15.67
CA GLU A 107 -11.39 1.33 -16.19
C GLU A 107 -10.36 1.86 -17.19
N ILE A 108 -9.07 1.71 -16.90
CA ILE A 108 -7.99 2.32 -17.68
C ILE A 108 -7.58 1.48 -18.88
N GLU A 109 -7.53 0.16 -18.76
CA GLU A 109 -7.10 -0.77 -19.82
C GLU A 109 -7.75 -0.51 -21.20
N PRO A 110 -9.09 -0.38 -21.33
CA PRO A 110 -9.72 -0.13 -22.63
C PRO A 110 -9.46 1.27 -23.22
N LEU A 111 -8.91 2.20 -22.44
CA LEU A 111 -8.56 3.54 -22.92
C LEU A 111 -7.16 3.58 -23.57
N LEU A 112 -6.40 2.49 -23.44
CA LEU A 112 -5.06 2.38 -24.00
C LEU A 112 -5.14 1.74 -25.40
N SER A 113 -4.42 2.30 -26.37
CA SER A 113 -4.15 1.58 -27.62
C SER A 113 -3.25 0.38 -27.34
N ASP A 114 -3.26 -0.64 -28.22
CA ASP A 114 -2.43 -1.84 -28.06
C ASP A 114 -0.94 -1.51 -27.80
N GLU A 115 -0.39 -0.53 -28.53
CA GLU A 115 1.00 -0.09 -28.35
C GLU A 115 1.22 0.57 -26.99
N LEU A 116 0.27 1.40 -26.53
CA LEU A 116 0.38 2.06 -25.24
C LEU A 116 0.16 1.07 -24.09
N HIS A 117 -0.75 0.11 -24.26
CA HIS A 117 -1.01 -0.97 -23.33
C HIS A 117 0.27 -1.79 -23.10
N ASP A 118 0.98 -2.19 -24.15
CA ASP A 118 2.27 -2.91 -24.01
C ASP A 118 3.32 -2.08 -23.24
N LYS A 119 3.45 -0.79 -23.55
CA LYS A 119 4.39 0.11 -22.84
C LYS A 119 4.04 0.26 -21.37
N VAL A 120 2.77 0.50 -21.04
CA VAL A 120 2.30 0.63 -19.65
C VAL A 120 2.45 -0.69 -18.90
N THR A 121 2.15 -1.83 -19.54
CA THR A 121 2.32 -3.16 -18.94
C THR A 121 3.77 -3.40 -18.56
N ARG A 122 4.71 -3.14 -19.48
CA ARG A 122 6.16 -3.26 -19.18
C ARG A 122 6.56 -2.37 -18.02
N LEU A 123 6.07 -1.13 -17.98
CA LEU A 123 6.35 -0.18 -16.90
C LEU A 123 5.82 -0.66 -15.53
N LEU A 124 4.58 -1.19 -15.48
CA LEU A 124 4.02 -1.76 -14.25
C LEU A 124 4.80 -2.99 -13.78
N CYS A 125 5.25 -3.83 -14.71
CA CYS A 125 6.10 -4.98 -14.37
C CYS A 125 7.45 -4.55 -13.77
N GLU A 126 8.14 -3.60 -14.40
CA GLU A 126 9.42 -3.10 -13.89
C GLU A 126 9.27 -2.40 -12.53
N LEU A 127 8.22 -1.60 -12.35
CA LEU A 127 7.92 -0.96 -11.06
C LEU A 127 7.69 -2.00 -9.96
N THR A 128 6.88 -3.02 -10.24
CA THR A 128 6.59 -4.08 -9.27
C THR A 128 7.86 -4.88 -8.94
N ALA A 129 8.69 -5.18 -9.95
CA ALA A 129 9.97 -5.86 -9.74
C ALA A 129 10.90 -5.02 -8.86
N TYR A 130 11.00 -3.72 -9.12
CA TYR A 130 11.79 -2.79 -8.32
C TYR A 130 11.32 -2.77 -6.84
N ASP A 131 10.02 -2.69 -6.58
CA ASP A 131 9.46 -2.69 -5.23
C ASP A 131 9.76 -4.01 -4.49
N LEU A 132 9.60 -5.15 -5.16
CA LEU A 132 9.92 -6.46 -4.58
C LEU A 132 11.41 -6.59 -4.24
N ILE A 133 12.29 -6.11 -5.13
CA ILE A 133 13.74 -6.10 -4.90
C ILE A 133 14.09 -5.20 -3.70
N GLN A 134 13.50 -4.01 -3.61
CA GLN A 134 13.71 -3.11 -2.47
C GLN A 134 13.29 -3.76 -1.14
N ILE A 135 12.10 -4.37 -1.10
CA ILE A 135 11.60 -5.07 0.09
C ILE A 135 12.55 -6.21 0.48
N ALA A 136 12.96 -7.03 -0.50
CA ALA A 136 13.91 -8.12 -0.27
C ALA A 136 15.25 -7.62 0.27
N HIS A 137 15.78 -6.53 -0.28
CA HIS A 137 17.04 -5.92 0.17
C HIS A 137 16.94 -5.39 1.61
N LEU A 138 15.83 -4.73 1.95
CA LEU A 138 15.56 -4.26 3.31
C LEU A 138 15.51 -5.43 4.29
N MET A 139 14.78 -6.49 3.97
CA MET A 139 14.68 -7.68 4.84
C MET A 139 16.04 -8.36 5.07
N GLN A 140 16.90 -8.43 4.05
CA GLN A 140 18.26 -8.99 4.18
C GLN A 140 19.14 -8.12 5.09
N THR A 141 19.09 -6.81 4.92
CA THR A 141 19.86 -5.86 5.73
C THR A 141 19.47 -5.91 7.21
N GLN A 142 18.17 -6.06 7.51
CA GLN A 142 17.69 -6.22 8.89
C GLN A 142 18.17 -7.53 9.52
N ARG A 143 18.15 -8.65 8.78
CA ARG A 143 18.66 -9.94 9.26
C ARG A 143 20.15 -9.89 9.60
N ALA A 144 20.95 -9.23 8.76
CA ALA A 144 22.38 -9.07 9.02
C ALA A 144 22.66 -8.30 10.32
N ARG A 145 21.88 -7.24 10.61
CA ARG A 145 22.03 -6.46 11.86
C ARG A 145 21.71 -7.25 13.12
N THR A 146 20.70 -8.12 13.08
CA THR A 146 20.32 -8.93 14.26
C THR A 146 21.34 -10.03 14.56
N GLN A 147 22.05 -10.56 13.55
CA GLN A 147 23.06 -11.61 13.75
C GLN A 147 24.31 -11.11 14.51
N PHE A 148 24.70 -9.84 14.37
CA PHE A 148 25.84 -9.28 15.12
C PHE A 148 25.51 -8.87 16.56
N ALA A 149 24.23 -8.79 16.94
CA ALA A 149 23.80 -8.48 18.31
C ALA A 149 23.69 -9.73 19.21
N ALA A 150 23.88 -10.93 18.66
CA ALA A 150 23.73 -12.21 19.35
C ALA A 150 25.07 -12.84 19.79
N GLU A 151 26.17 -12.08 19.79
CA GLU A 151 27.43 -12.54 20.40
C GLU A 151 27.27 -12.57 21.93
N PRO A 152 27.37 -13.74 22.59
CA PRO A 152 27.19 -13.86 24.03
C PRO A 152 28.34 -13.16 24.76
N PHE A 153 27.98 -12.34 25.76
CA PHE A 153 28.87 -11.88 26.82
C PHE A 153 29.57 -13.10 27.44
N THR A 154 30.80 -13.38 26.99
CA THR A 154 31.64 -14.39 27.62
C THR A 154 32.06 -13.83 28.96
N ARG A 155 31.40 -14.28 30.02
CA ARG A 155 31.88 -14.11 31.40
C ARG A 155 33.12 -14.98 31.58
N SER A 156 34.24 -14.58 30.99
CA SER A 156 35.55 -14.81 31.58
C SER A 156 35.70 -13.76 32.65
N ASP A 157 35.50 -14.16 33.91
CA ASP A 157 36.38 -13.74 35.00
C ASP A 157 35.95 -14.40 36.32
N SER A 158 36.89 -15.19 36.85
CA SER A 158 37.25 -15.26 38.27
C SER A 158 36.21 -15.83 39.25
N ASN A 159 36.43 -17.05 39.75
CA ASN A 159 37.28 -17.23 40.94
C ASN A 159 37.22 -18.69 41.45
N GLN A 160 38.37 -19.33 41.41
CA GLN A 160 38.74 -20.54 42.09
C GLN A 160 39.01 -20.20 43.56
N ALA A 161 38.17 -20.60 44.52
CA ALA A 161 38.55 -20.86 45.92
C ALA A 161 37.35 -21.23 46.81
N ALA A 162 37.46 -22.39 47.47
CA ALA A 162 37.02 -22.73 48.84
C ALA A 162 36.60 -24.21 48.87
N ALA A 163 37.48 -25.17 49.17
CA ALA A 163 37.97 -25.52 50.51
C ALA A 163 36.85 -25.91 51.50
N LYS A 164 36.45 -27.18 51.50
CA LYS A 164 36.69 -28.18 52.57
C LYS A 164 35.83 -29.42 52.37
#